data_AF-A0A4X2L6A6-F1
#
_entry.id   AF-A0A4X2L6A6-F1
#
_cell.length_a   1.000
_cell.length_b   1.000
_cell.length_c   1.000
_cell.angle_alpha   90.00
_cell.angle_beta   90.00
_cell.angle_gamma   90.00
#
_symmetry.space_group_name_H-M   'P 1'
#
loop_
_entity.id
_entity.type
_entity.pdbx_description
1 polymer ?
#
loop_
_entity_poly.entity_id
_entity_poly.type
_entity_poly.pdbx_seq_one_letter_code
_entity_poly.pdbx_strand_id
1 'polypeptide(L)'
;MSKGEWEKAVLSFSKAINLNPQLVESYALRAEAYLQLCDFASAAQNLRKATLLAPYQSQYMERLCFVLYLQGQCLFEQQSYMKALDLFTQASELQPYKPSYRFRSIACLLAMKRYQECLQMVTKELKQDSNPDVYILRARLYNYFLKPNQCYQDLRRAVTLKPRHPEATTLLEKLLAQARKAREEAVVLALKGNLEDSLIRINCAIENSPMDPSYYLFSKENLSSLSCLTLGKSLNLVCLSFLICKMS
;
A
#
# COMPACT_ATOMS: atom_id res chain seq x y z
N MET A 1 37.81 13.90 -9.68
CA MET A 1 38.70 12.84 -10.19
C MET A 1 38.15 12.30 -11.50
N SER A 2 39.01 12.11 -12.50
CA SER A 2 38.64 11.46 -13.76
C SER A 2 38.39 9.95 -13.58
N LYS A 3 37.67 9.31 -14.51
CA LYS A 3 37.43 7.84 -14.50
C LYS A 3 38.73 7.04 -14.29
N GLY A 4 39.81 7.45 -14.96
CA GLY A 4 41.12 6.80 -14.84
C GLY A 4 41.79 6.96 -13.47
N GLU A 5 41.47 8.02 -12.72
CA GLU A 5 41.96 8.16 -11.33
C GLU A 5 41.27 7.16 -10.40
N TRP A 6 39.98 6.91 -10.58
CA TRP A 6 39.24 5.91 -9.80
C TRP A 6 39.70 4.48 -10.10
N GLU A 7 40.00 4.15 -11.36
CA GLU A 7 40.58 2.85 -11.73
C GLU A 7 41.96 2.65 -11.07
N LYS A 8 42.81 3.68 -11.05
CA LYS A 8 44.09 3.65 -10.32
C LYS A 8 43.87 3.49 -8.81
N ALA A 9 42.88 4.16 -8.24
CA ALA A 9 42.53 4.01 -6.83
C ALA A 9 42.14 2.56 -6.50
N VAL A 10 41.31 1.92 -7.33
CA VAL A 10 40.95 0.50 -7.18
C VAL A 10 42.18 -0.40 -7.15
N LEU A 11 43.16 -0.18 -8.03
CA LEU A 11 44.42 -0.94 -8.05
C LEU A 11 45.24 -0.72 -6.77
N SER A 12 45.37 0.53 -6.32
CA SER A 12 46.08 0.86 -5.08
C SER A 12 45.45 0.20 -3.86
N PHE A 13 44.13 0.27 -3.71
CA PHE A 13 43.43 -0.38 -2.60
C PHE A 13 43.47 -1.90 -2.69
N SER A 14 43.49 -2.47 -3.90
CA SER A 14 43.67 -3.92 -4.06
C SER A 14 45.05 -4.38 -3.60
N LYS A 15 46.11 -3.61 -3.87
CA LYS A 15 47.43 -3.87 -3.29
C LYS A 15 47.43 -3.76 -1.77
N ALA A 16 46.76 -2.73 -1.22
CA ALA A 16 46.63 -2.57 0.23
C ALA A 16 45.90 -3.75 0.89
N ILE A 17 44.84 -4.26 0.28
CA ILE A 17 44.12 -5.46 0.74
C ILE A 17 45.01 -6.71 0.67
N ASN A 18 45.83 -6.86 -0.37
CA ASN A 18 46.76 -7.98 -0.47
C ASN A 18 47.85 -7.93 0.61
N LEU A 19 48.33 -6.74 0.97
CA LEU A 19 49.32 -6.55 2.03
C LEU A 19 48.71 -6.75 3.43
N ASN A 20 47.49 -6.27 3.65
CA ASN A 20 46.76 -6.47 4.90
C ASN A 20 45.26 -6.75 4.63
N PRO A 21 44.87 -8.03 4.59
CA PRO A 21 43.48 -8.42 4.32
C PRO A 21 42.46 -8.03 5.40
N GLN A 22 42.93 -7.61 6.58
CA GLN A 22 42.09 -7.19 7.71
C GLN A 22 41.88 -5.67 7.76
N LEU A 23 42.52 -4.92 6.86
CA LEU A 23 42.39 -3.47 6.81
C LEU A 23 41.02 -3.06 6.23
N VAL A 24 40.06 -2.83 7.11
CA VAL A 24 38.66 -2.50 6.80
C VAL A 24 38.55 -1.28 5.89
N GLU A 25 39.34 -0.25 6.17
CA GLU A 25 39.33 1.02 5.43
C GLU A 25 39.66 0.82 3.94
N SER A 26 40.58 -0.10 3.61
CA SER A 26 40.90 -0.41 2.21
C SER A 26 39.71 -0.98 1.44
N TYR A 27 38.88 -1.80 2.08
CA TYR A 27 37.63 -2.28 1.44
C TYR A 27 36.63 -1.15 1.27
N ALA A 28 36.45 -0.28 2.27
CA ALA A 28 35.53 0.84 2.20
C ALA A 28 35.94 1.85 1.11
N LEU A 29 37.21 2.22 1.04
CA LEU A 29 37.75 3.13 0.03
C LEU A 29 37.72 2.51 -1.37
N ARG A 30 37.99 1.20 -1.50
CA ARG A 30 37.82 0.49 -2.78
C ARG A 30 36.37 0.46 -3.23
N ALA A 31 35.43 0.27 -2.30
CA ALA A 31 34.01 0.36 -2.61
C ALA A 31 33.62 1.76 -3.10
N GLU A 32 34.17 2.81 -2.50
CA GLU A 32 33.93 4.18 -2.95
C GLU A 32 34.43 4.40 -4.37
N ALA A 33 35.65 3.94 -4.69
CA ALA A 33 36.17 4.02 -6.05
C ALA A 33 35.26 3.28 -7.06
N TYR A 34 34.74 2.10 -6.70
CA TYR A 34 33.77 1.38 -7.55
C TYR A 34 32.43 2.11 -7.70
N LEU A 35 31.95 2.81 -6.66
CA LEU A 35 30.76 3.65 -6.75
C LEU A 35 30.91 4.77 -7.78
N GLN A 36 32.07 5.43 -7.79
CA GLN A 36 32.38 6.49 -8.75
C GLN A 36 32.52 5.96 -10.19
N LEU A 37 32.84 4.67 -10.33
CA LEU A 37 32.85 3.94 -11.60
C LEU A 37 31.47 3.36 -11.97
N CYS A 38 30.44 3.58 -11.15
CA CYS A 38 29.10 3.00 -11.27
C CYS A 38 29.06 1.46 -11.25
N ASP A 39 30.10 0.80 -10.74
CA ASP A 39 30.11 -0.64 -10.49
C ASP A 39 29.54 -0.93 -9.10
N PHE A 40 28.21 -0.88 -9.02
CA PHE A 40 27.49 -1.08 -7.76
C PHE A 40 27.68 -2.50 -7.20
N ALA A 41 27.88 -3.50 -8.06
CA ALA A 41 28.07 -4.89 -7.62
C ALA A 41 29.40 -5.06 -6.87
N SER A 42 30.49 -4.56 -7.46
CA SER A 42 31.81 -4.58 -6.81
C SER A 42 31.83 -3.70 -5.56
N ALA A 43 31.18 -2.54 -5.58
CA ALA A 43 31.04 -1.70 -4.40
C ALA A 43 30.32 -2.42 -3.24
N ALA A 44 29.19 -3.08 -3.51
CA ALA A 44 28.42 -3.81 -2.50
C ALA A 44 29.22 -4.98 -1.91
N GLN A 45 29.97 -5.74 -2.72
CA GLN A 45 30.82 -6.83 -2.23
C GLN A 45 31.90 -6.34 -1.26
N ASN A 46 32.56 -5.23 -1.59
CA ASN A 46 33.58 -4.63 -0.74
C ASN A 46 32.99 -4.10 0.58
N LEU A 47 31.82 -3.44 0.51
CA LEU A 47 31.14 -2.96 1.72
C LEU A 47 30.65 -4.12 2.60
N ARG A 48 30.14 -5.22 2.04
CA ARG A 48 29.82 -6.43 2.81
C ARG A 48 31.03 -6.95 3.57
N LYS A 49 32.22 -6.95 2.93
CA LYS A 49 33.46 -7.33 3.61
C LYS A 49 33.83 -6.34 4.72
N ALA A 50 33.68 -5.04 4.47
CA ALA A 50 33.92 -4.02 5.48
C ALA A 50 32.98 -4.15 6.69
N THR A 51 31.68 -4.37 6.47
CA THR A 51 30.68 -4.62 7.52
C THR A 51 30.97 -5.90 8.30
N LEU A 52 31.46 -6.96 7.64
CA LEU A 52 31.86 -8.20 8.32
C LEU A 52 33.05 -8.00 9.27
N LEU A 53 34.04 -7.21 8.84
CA LEU A 53 35.26 -6.96 9.61
C LEU A 53 35.06 -5.92 10.74
N ALA A 54 34.14 -4.97 10.55
CA ALA A 54 33.79 -3.94 11.54
C ALA A 54 32.26 -3.84 11.72
N PRO A 55 31.62 -4.84 12.37
CA PRO A 55 30.16 -4.91 12.48
C PRO A 55 29.56 -3.76 13.31
N TYR A 56 30.34 -3.15 14.20
CA TYR A 56 29.89 -2.05 15.05
C TYR A 56 29.93 -0.67 14.36
N GLN A 57 30.53 -0.57 13.17
CA GLN A 57 30.61 0.68 12.44
C GLN A 57 29.40 0.84 11.51
N SER A 58 28.38 1.58 11.97
CA SER A 58 27.14 1.77 11.22
C SER A 58 27.37 2.31 9.81
N GLN A 59 28.34 3.23 9.62
CA GLN A 59 28.62 3.90 8.35
C GLN A 59 28.77 2.95 7.14
N TYR A 60 29.39 1.78 7.32
CA TYR A 60 29.59 0.82 6.22
C TYR A 60 28.29 0.12 5.85
N MET A 61 27.46 -0.18 6.85
CA MET A 61 26.13 -0.72 6.66
C MET A 61 25.21 0.29 5.97
N GLU A 62 25.26 1.57 6.38
CA GLU A 62 24.47 2.63 5.71
C GLU A 62 24.90 2.80 4.25
N ARG A 63 26.22 2.81 3.99
CA ARG A 63 26.76 2.88 2.64
C ARG A 63 26.34 1.66 1.82
N LEU A 64 26.40 0.45 2.40
CA LEU A 64 25.94 -0.78 1.73
C LEU A 64 24.46 -0.69 1.32
N CYS A 65 23.59 -0.24 2.21
CA CYS A 65 22.17 -0.04 1.91
C CYS A 65 21.96 0.95 0.77
N PHE A 66 22.74 2.04 0.77
CA PHE A 66 22.70 3.03 -0.32
C PHE A 66 23.14 2.43 -1.67
N VAL A 67 24.21 1.60 -1.69
CA VAL A 67 24.65 0.92 -2.92
C VAL A 67 23.59 -0.07 -3.41
N LEU A 68 23.02 -0.88 -2.52
CA LEU A 68 21.94 -1.81 -2.86
C LEU A 68 20.73 -1.08 -3.44
N TYR A 69 20.38 0.08 -2.88
CA TYR A 69 19.32 0.93 -3.41
C TYR A 69 19.64 1.45 -4.82
N LEU A 70 20.85 1.93 -5.09
CA LEU A 70 21.23 2.41 -6.43
C LEU A 70 21.20 1.27 -7.44
N GLN A 71 21.76 0.11 -7.09
CA GLN A 71 21.73 -1.08 -7.94
C GLN A 71 20.29 -1.54 -8.21
N GLY A 72 19.45 -1.55 -7.17
CA GLY A 72 18.03 -1.86 -7.28
C GLY A 72 17.29 -0.87 -8.18
N GLN A 73 17.61 0.42 -8.10
CA GLN A 73 17.02 1.45 -8.96
C GLN A 73 17.41 1.22 -10.43
N CYS A 74 18.68 0.95 -10.72
CA CYS A 74 19.10 0.63 -12.09
C CYS A 74 18.35 -0.58 -12.65
N LEU A 75 18.17 -1.64 -11.85
CA LEU A 75 17.40 -2.82 -12.26
C LEU A 75 15.90 -2.52 -12.42
N PHE A 76 15.35 -1.64 -11.60
CA PHE A 76 13.96 -1.18 -11.73
C PHE A 76 13.73 -0.45 -13.05
N GLU A 77 14.63 0.45 -13.44
CA GLU A 77 14.57 1.15 -14.75
C GLU A 77 14.72 0.17 -15.92
N GLN A 78 15.51 -0.89 -15.74
CA GLN A 78 15.64 -2.00 -16.70
C GLN A 78 14.44 -2.97 -16.68
N GLN A 79 13.37 -2.67 -15.93
CA GLN A 79 12.18 -3.50 -15.76
C GLN A 79 12.46 -4.89 -15.16
N SER A 80 13.64 -5.09 -14.58
CA SER A 80 14.04 -6.30 -13.86
C SER A 80 13.51 -6.27 -12.42
N TYR A 81 12.19 -6.16 -12.28
CA TYR A 81 11.52 -5.88 -11.01
C TYR A 81 11.75 -6.92 -9.92
N MET A 82 11.91 -8.19 -10.28
CA MET A 82 12.19 -9.26 -9.30
C MET A 82 13.58 -9.09 -8.67
N LYS A 83 14.61 -8.85 -9.49
CA LYS A 83 15.98 -8.61 -9.00
C LYS A 83 16.05 -7.29 -8.22
N ALA A 84 15.33 -6.27 -8.66
CA ALA A 84 15.23 -5.00 -7.94
C ALA A 84 14.57 -5.20 -6.57
N LEU A 85 13.48 -5.97 -6.50
CA LEU A 85 12.81 -6.33 -5.25
C LEU A 85 13.78 -6.98 -4.27
N ASP A 86 14.58 -7.96 -4.71
CA ASP A 86 15.55 -8.66 -3.85
C ASP A 86 16.61 -7.73 -3.25
N LEU A 87 17.03 -6.70 -3.98
CA LEU A 87 18.00 -5.72 -3.47
C LEU A 87 17.36 -4.73 -2.51
N PHE A 88 16.14 -4.28 -2.79
CA PHE A 88 15.41 -3.39 -1.90
C PHE A 88 14.98 -4.08 -0.60
N THR A 89 14.62 -5.37 -0.65
CA THR A 89 14.34 -6.16 0.56
C THR A 89 15.58 -6.31 1.42
N GLN A 90 16.73 -6.69 0.83
CA GLN A 90 18.02 -6.72 1.54
C GLN A 90 18.35 -5.37 2.21
N ALA A 91 18.20 -4.25 1.49
CA ALA A 91 18.42 -2.93 2.07
C ALA A 91 17.44 -2.62 3.23
N SER A 92 16.19 -3.05 3.13
CA SER A 92 15.19 -2.87 4.18
C SER A 92 15.42 -3.74 5.43
N GLU A 93 16.02 -4.92 5.25
CA GLU A 93 16.39 -5.81 6.37
C GLU A 93 17.59 -5.25 7.13
N LEU A 94 18.55 -4.65 6.42
CA LEU A 94 19.71 -4.00 7.02
C LEU A 94 19.35 -2.68 7.74
N GLN A 95 18.40 -1.91 7.22
CA GLN A 95 17.91 -0.68 7.85
C GLN A 95 16.37 -0.66 7.98
N PRO A 96 15.81 -1.37 8.98
CA PRO A 96 14.35 -1.49 9.15
C PRO A 96 13.65 -0.16 9.49
N TYR A 97 14.39 0.79 10.06
CA TYR A 97 13.87 2.11 10.48
C TYR A 97 13.75 3.10 9.32
N LYS A 98 14.18 2.74 8.10
CA LYS A 98 14.16 3.63 6.94
C LYS A 98 13.09 3.16 5.92
N PRO A 99 11.89 3.76 5.92
CA PRO A 99 10.76 3.30 5.10
C PRO A 99 11.02 3.35 3.59
N SER A 100 11.94 4.21 3.13
CA SER A 100 12.22 4.43 1.71
C SER A 100 12.57 3.15 0.96
N TYR A 101 13.28 2.20 1.59
CA TYR A 101 13.63 0.93 0.92
C TYR A 101 12.41 0.03 0.78
N ARG A 102 11.55 -0.04 1.81
CA ARG A 102 10.29 -0.80 1.75
C ARG A 102 9.33 -0.24 0.72
N PHE A 103 9.26 1.09 0.58
CA PHE A 103 8.45 1.71 -0.48
C PHE A 103 8.93 1.35 -1.88
N ARG A 104 10.25 1.21 -2.10
CA ARG A 104 10.77 0.69 -3.38
C ARG A 104 10.38 -0.78 -3.61
N SER A 105 10.43 -1.63 -2.58
CA SER A 105 9.93 -3.01 -2.67
C SER A 105 8.44 -3.07 -3.02
N ILE A 106 7.61 -2.21 -2.40
CA ILE A 106 6.19 -2.05 -2.73
C ILE A 106 6.02 -1.64 -4.19
N ALA A 107 6.81 -0.67 -4.69
CA ALA A 107 6.77 -0.24 -6.08
C ALA A 107 7.10 -1.39 -7.05
N CYS A 108 8.09 -2.24 -6.74
CA CYS A 108 8.38 -3.44 -7.53
C CYS A 108 7.21 -4.42 -7.57
N LEU A 109 6.57 -4.67 -6.42
CA LEU A 109 5.42 -5.58 -6.33
C LEU A 109 4.22 -5.06 -7.15
N LEU A 110 3.97 -3.75 -7.11
CA LEU A 110 2.92 -3.12 -7.92
C LEU A 110 3.23 -3.21 -9.42
N ALA A 111 4.48 -2.95 -9.82
CA ALA A 111 4.92 -3.07 -11.22
C ALA A 111 4.76 -4.51 -11.76
N MET A 112 5.03 -5.51 -10.91
CA MET A 112 4.82 -6.93 -11.23
C MET A 112 3.36 -7.38 -11.08
N LYS A 113 2.42 -6.50 -10.68
CA LYS A 113 1.02 -6.84 -10.39
C LYS A 113 0.83 -7.92 -9.31
N ARG A 114 1.81 -8.08 -8.42
CA ARG A 114 1.76 -9.01 -7.26
C ARG A 114 0.99 -8.37 -6.11
N TYR A 115 -0.30 -8.11 -6.33
CA TYR A 115 -1.13 -7.30 -5.43
C TYR A 115 -1.34 -7.92 -4.05
N GLN A 116 -1.37 -9.26 -3.95
CA GLN A 116 -1.56 -9.94 -2.67
C GLN A 116 -0.36 -9.73 -1.73
N GLU A 117 0.86 -9.90 -2.26
CA GLU A 117 2.09 -9.67 -1.51
C GLU A 117 2.27 -8.19 -1.18
N CYS A 118 1.91 -7.31 -2.12
CA CYS A 118 1.86 -5.88 -1.88
C CYS A 118 0.93 -5.53 -0.71
N LEU A 119 -0.26 -6.15 -0.65
CA LEU A 119 -1.21 -5.93 0.44
C LEU A 119 -0.66 -6.37 1.80
N GLN A 120 0.05 -7.50 1.85
CA GLN A 120 0.71 -7.99 3.06
C GLN A 120 1.81 -7.02 3.53
N MET A 121 2.66 -6.56 2.61
CA MET A 121 3.72 -5.58 2.88
C MET A 121 3.16 -4.25 3.42
N VAL A 122 2.18 -3.67 2.72
CA VAL A 122 1.54 -2.41 3.12
C VAL A 122 0.84 -2.55 4.48
N THR A 123 0.24 -3.70 4.77
CA THR A 123 -0.39 -3.96 6.07
C THR A 123 0.62 -4.05 7.21
N LYS A 124 1.83 -4.60 6.95
CA LYS A 124 2.93 -4.58 7.92
C LYS A 124 3.46 -3.16 8.14
N GLU A 125 3.59 -2.37 7.06
CA GLU A 125 4.04 -0.97 7.14
C GLU A 125 3.14 -0.12 8.03
N LEU A 126 1.82 -0.24 7.86
CA LEU A 126 0.82 0.51 8.64
C LEU A 126 0.77 0.17 10.13
N LYS A 127 1.42 -0.93 10.55
CA LYS A 127 1.59 -1.22 11.98
C LYS A 127 2.75 -0.43 12.60
N GLN A 128 3.71 0.00 11.79
CA GLN A 128 4.90 0.71 12.23
C GLN A 128 4.76 2.22 12.07
N ASP A 129 4.22 2.66 10.92
CA ASP A 129 4.03 4.07 10.60
C ASP A 129 2.60 4.33 10.12
N SER A 130 2.01 5.41 10.63
CA SER A 130 0.64 5.82 10.30
C SER A 130 0.70 6.96 9.29
N ASN A 131 0.90 6.59 8.02
CA ASN A 131 0.98 7.55 6.92
C ASN A 131 -0.32 7.51 6.07
N PRO A 132 -0.97 8.66 5.81
CA PRO A 132 -2.18 8.72 4.98
C PRO A 132 -1.98 8.13 3.58
N ASP A 133 -0.82 8.32 2.95
CA ASP A 133 -0.54 7.82 1.59
C ASP A 133 -0.53 6.28 1.55
N VAL A 134 -0.06 5.65 2.62
CA VAL A 134 -0.02 4.20 2.77
C VAL A 134 -1.42 3.63 2.99
N TYR A 135 -2.28 4.33 3.74
CA TYR A 135 -3.71 3.99 3.83
C TYR A 135 -4.41 4.07 2.47
N ILE A 136 -4.15 5.13 1.70
CA ILE A 136 -4.74 5.30 0.37
C ILE A 136 -4.27 4.19 -0.58
N LEU A 137 -2.98 3.83 -0.53
CA LEU A 137 -2.46 2.70 -1.30
C LEU A 137 -3.16 1.39 -0.92
N ARG A 138 -3.36 1.13 0.38
CA ARG A 138 -4.07 -0.07 0.82
C ARG A 138 -5.55 -0.06 0.42
N ALA A 139 -6.21 1.10 0.49
CA ALA A 139 -7.57 1.27 0.02
C ALA A 139 -7.70 0.95 -1.48
N ARG A 140 -6.75 1.41 -2.31
CA ARG A 140 -6.70 1.04 -3.74
C ARG A 140 -6.56 -0.47 -3.95
N LEU A 141 -5.73 -1.13 -3.16
CA LEU A 141 -5.59 -2.60 -3.21
C LEU A 141 -6.89 -3.29 -2.78
N TYR A 142 -7.56 -2.85 -1.72
CA TYR A 142 -8.85 -3.40 -1.30
C TYR A 142 -9.95 -3.18 -2.34
N ASN A 143 -9.96 -2.01 -2.99
CA ASN A 143 -10.85 -1.73 -4.10
C ASN A 143 -10.62 -2.70 -5.27
N TYR A 144 -9.36 -2.98 -5.61
CA TYR A 144 -8.99 -3.99 -6.62
C TYR A 144 -9.48 -5.40 -6.25
N PHE A 145 -9.41 -5.76 -4.97
CA PHE A 145 -9.91 -7.05 -4.46
C PHE A 145 -11.43 -7.09 -4.21
N LEU A 146 -12.18 -6.07 -4.62
CA LEU A 146 -13.63 -5.94 -4.40
C LEU A 146 -14.00 -6.03 -2.91
N LYS A 147 -13.21 -5.37 -2.04
CA LYS A 147 -13.45 -5.26 -0.59
C LYS A 147 -13.79 -3.82 -0.21
N PRO A 148 -14.97 -3.30 -0.59
CA PRO A 148 -15.33 -1.89 -0.42
C PRO A 148 -15.39 -1.46 1.06
N ASN A 149 -15.78 -2.33 1.98
CA ASN A 149 -15.82 -2.00 3.42
C ASN A 149 -14.41 -1.67 3.95
N GLN A 150 -13.42 -2.50 3.64
CA GLN A 150 -12.03 -2.26 4.04
C GLN A 150 -11.45 -1.02 3.35
N CYS A 151 -11.81 -0.81 2.07
CA CYS A 151 -11.48 0.41 1.33
C CYS A 151 -12.02 1.67 2.03
N TYR A 152 -13.31 1.67 2.41
CA TYR A 152 -13.96 2.78 3.12
C TYR A 152 -13.24 3.11 4.43
N GLN A 153 -12.91 2.09 5.23
CA GLN A 153 -12.24 2.28 6.51
C GLN A 153 -10.86 2.94 6.34
N ASP A 154 -10.07 2.50 5.37
CA ASP A 154 -8.75 3.06 5.10
C ASP A 154 -8.82 4.48 4.54
N LEU A 155 -9.77 4.77 3.64
CA LEU A 155 -9.98 6.13 3.13
C LEU A 155 -10.42 7.09 4.23
N ARG A 156 -11.32 6.65 5.13
CA ARG A 156 -11.71 7.42 6.31
C ARG A 156 -10.51 7.71 7.20
N ARG A 157 -9.67 6.72 7.49
CA ARG A 157 -8.44 6.92 8.27
C ARG A 157 -7.50 7.93 7.60
N ALA A 158 -7.30 7.82 6.29
CA ALA A 158 -6.48 8.77 5.53
C ALA A 158 -7.03 10.20 5.62
N VAL A 159 -8.34 10.39 5.48
CA VAL A 159 -8.99 11.71 5.62
C VAL A 159 -8.92 12.22 7.06
N THR A 160 -9.03 11.36 8.08
CA THR A 160 -8.86 11.82 9.48
C THR A 160 -7.44 12.29 9.78
N LEU A 161 -6.42 11.66 9.19
CA LEU A 161 -5.03 12.06 9.34
C LEU A 161 -4.74 13.34 8.54
N LYS A 162 -5.29 13.46 7.33
CA LYS A 162 -5.13 14.62 6.46
C LYS A 162 -6.47 15.01 5.81
N PRO A 163 -7.24 15.91 6.45
CA PRO A 163 -8.60 16.27 6.01
C PRO A 163 -8.71 16.82 4.59
N ARG A 164 -7.64 17.43 4.06
CA ARG A 164 -7.58 17.99 2.70
C ARG A 164 -6.71 17.15 1.76
N HIS A 165 -6.63 15.84 1.95
CA HIS A 165 -5.93 14.97 1.00
C HIS A 165 -6.79 14.75 -0.26
N PRO A 166 -6.43 15.32 -1.43
CA PRO A 166 -7.31 15.36 -2.61
C PRO A 166 -7.64 13.95 -3.12
N GLU A 167 -6.66 13.04 -3.10
CA GLU A 167 -6.89 11.68 -3.57
C GLU A 167 -7.81 10.87 -2.65
N ALA A 168 -7.61 10.93 -1.33
CA ALA A 168 -8.44 10.22 -0.37
C ALA A 168 -9.88 10.72 -0.40
N THR A 169 -10.10 12.04 -0.49
CA THR A 169 -11.44 12.63 -0.55
C THR A 169 -12.15 12.24 -1.84
N THR A 170 -11.48 12.33 -3.00
CA THR A 170 -12.10 11.95 -4.28
C THR A 170 -12.44 10.47 -4.37
N LEU A 171 -11.60 9.58 -3.83
CA LEU A 171 -11.90 8.15 -3.76
C LEU A 171 -13.06 7.86 -2.79
N LEU A 172 -13.10 8.53 -1.64
CA LEU A 172 -14.17 8.38 -0.66
C LEU A 172 -15.51 8.87 -1.21
N GLU A 173 -15.53 10.04 -1.86
CA GLU A 173 -16.72 10.60 -2.51
C GLU A 173 -17.28 9.66 -3.57
N LYS A 174 -16.41 9.04 -4.39
CA LYS A 174 -16.84 8.02 -5.37
C LYS A 174 -17.51 6.83 -4.70
N LEU A 175 -16.93 6.34 -3.59
CA LEU A 175 -17.48 5.21 -2.85
C LEU A 175 -18.84 5.55 -2.22
N LEU A 176 -18.97 6.76 -1.65
CA LEU A 176 -20.23 7.26 -1.10
C LEU A 176 -21.29 7.47 -2.18
N ALA A 177 -20.91 7.96 -3.37
CA ALA A 177 -21.83 8.10 -4.49
C ALA A 177 -22.36 6.74 -4.97
N GLN A 178 -21.51 5.71 -5.01
CA GLN A 178 -21.92 4.33 -5.30
C GLN A 178 -22.88 3.79 -4.24
N ALA A 179 -22.64 4.07 -2.95
CA ALA A 179 -23.53 3.68 -1.88
C ALA A 179 -24.93 4.31 -2.02
N ARG A 180 -25.00 5.61 -2.31
CA ARG A 180 -26.27 6.32 -2.52
C ARG A 180 -27.05 5.75 -3.70
N LYS A 181 -26.39 5.53 -4.83
CA LYS A 181 -27.00 4.92 -6.01
C LYS A 181 -27.53 3.51 -5.73
N ALA A 182 -26.75 2.68 -5.03
CA ALA A 182 -27.18 1.33 -4.67
C ALA A 182 -28.40 1.36 -3.74
N ARG A 183 -28.48 2.32 -2.80
CA ARG A 183 -29.67 2.54 -1.97
C ARG A 183 -30.90 2.91 -2.80
N GLU A 184 -30.77 3.85 -3.74
CA GLU A 184 -31.88 4.25 -4.62
C GLU A 184 -32.41 3.07 -5.44
N GLU A 185 -31.51 2.28 -6.02
CA GLU A 185 -31.87 1.06 -6.75
C GLU A 185 -32.56 0.03 -5.86
N ALA A 186 -32.10 -0.14 -4.62
CA ALA A 186 -32.73 -1.02 -3.64
C ALA A 186 -34.19 -0.60 -3.38
N VAL A 187 -34.43 0.68 -3.13
CA VAL A 187 -35.77 1.23 -2.89
C VAL A 187 -36.69 0.96 -4.09
N VAL A 188 -36.23 1.20 -5.32
CA VAL A 188 -37.02 0.95 -6.53
C VAL A 188 -37.36 -0.54 -6.68
N LEU A 189 -36.42 -1.45 -6.40
CA LEU A 189 -36.65 -2.89 -6.48
C LEU A 189 -37.63 -3.37 -5.40
N ALA A 190 -37.52 -2.85 -4.18
CA ALA A 190 -38.46 -3.14 -3.10
C ALA A 190 -39.89 -2.72 -3.48
N LEU A 191 -40.07 -1.54 -4.07
CA LEU A 191 -41.38 -1.06 -4.54
C LEU A 191 -41.96 -1.91 -5.66
N LYS A 192 -41.11 -2.55 -6.47
CA LYS A 192 -41.51 -3.51 -7.51
C LYS A 192 -41.80 -4.92 -6.98
N GLY A 193 -41.66 -5.15 -5.68
CA GLY A 193 -41.83 -6.47 -5.05
C GLY A 193 -40.62 -7.42 -5.20
N ASN A 194 -39.52 -6.96 -5.80
CA ASN A 194 -38.30 -7.75 -5.94
C ASN A 194 -37.39 -7.56 -4.72
N LEU A 195 -37.75 -8.25 -3.63
CA LEU A 195 -37.10 -8.07 -2.32
C LEU A 195 -35.69 -8.66 -2.27
N GLU A 196 -35.42 -9.74 -3.01
CA GLU A 196 -34.10 -10.38 -3.04
C GLU A 196 -33.05 -9.45 -3.67
N ASP A 197 -33.34 -8.91 -4.86
CA ASP A 197 -32.43 -7.98 -5.52
C ASP A 197 -32.30 -6.66 -4.74
N SER A 198 -33.38 -6.20 -4.11
CA SER A 198 -33.33 -5.05 -3.19
C SER A 198 -32.34 -5.29 -2.04
N LEU A 199 -32.35 -6.48 -1.43
CA LEU A 199 -31.43 -6.82 -0.35
C LEU A 199 -29.98 -6.85 -0.81
N ILE A 200 -29.71 -7.32 -2.03
CA ILE A 200 -28.36 -7.30 -2.61
C ILE A 200 -27.87 -5.85 -2.76
N ARG A 201 -28.73 -4.97 -3.29
CA ARG A 201 -28.40 -3.56 -3.50
C ARG A 201 -28.19 -2.80 -2.18
N ILE A 202 -29.00 -3.04 -1.16
CA ILE A 202 -28.81 -2.40 0.14
C ILE A 202 -27.54 -2.89 0.85
N ASN A 203 -27.21 -4.19 0.73
CA ASN A 203 -25.94 -4.71 1.25
C ASN A 203 -24.75 -4.06 0.54
N CYS A 204 -24.83 -3.87 -0.77
CA CYS A 204 -23.82 -3.12 -1.52
C CYS A 204 -23.67 -1.67 -1.00
N ALA A 205 -24.77 -0.99 -0.66
CA ALA A 205 -24.73 0.35 -0.06
C ALA A 205 -24.03 0.34 1.31
N ILE A 206 -24.36 -0.64 2.16
CA ILE A 206 -23.76 -0.83 3.50
C ILE A 206 -22.26 -1.08 3.39
N GLU A 207 -21.82 -1.94 2.47
CA GLU A 207 -20.40 -2.23 2.32
C GLU A 207 -19.59 -1.01 1.85
N ASN A 208 -20.17 -0.16 1.00
CA ASN A 208 -19.53 1.06 0.51
C ASN A 208 -19.56 2.22 1.53
N SER A 209 -20.50 2.20 2.48
CA SER A 209 -20.64 3.23 3.51
C SER A 209 -21.23 2.66 4.82
N PRO A 210 -20.45 1.87 5.57
CA PRO A 210 -20.93 1.10 6.74
C PRO A 210 -21.30 1.97 7.95
N MET A 211 -20.91 3.25 7.96
CA MET A 211 -21.16 4.14 9.09
C MET A 211 -22.46 4.96 8.95
N ASP A 212 -23.19 4.80 7.84
CA ASP A 212 -24.45 5.51 7.61
C ASP A 212 -25.63 4.65 8.12
N PRO A 213 -26.30 5.05 9.22
CA PRO A 213 -27.38 4.28 9.81
C PRO A 213 -28.59 4.12 8.89
N SER A 214 -28.76 5.04 7.92
CA SER A 214 -29.92 5.06 7.06
C SER A 214 -30.04 3.80 6.20
N TYR A 215 -28.93 3.12 5.88
CA TYR A 215 -28.94 1.89 5.07
C TYR A 215 -29.44 0.67 5.85
N TYR A 216 -29.29 0.66 7.18
CA TYR A 216 -29.73 -0.45 8.03
C TYR A 216 -31.25 -0.48 8.25
N LEU A 217 -31.92 0.66 8.06
CA LEU A 217 -33.39 0.75 8.10
C LEU A 217 -34.06 -0.11 7.01
N PHE A 218 -33.37 -0.38 5.91
CA PHE A 218 -33.86 -1.22 4.81
C PHE A 218 -33.25 -2.64 4.83
N SER A 219 -32.63 -3.06 5.94
CA SER A 219 -32.02 -4.38 6.06
C SER A 219 -33.06 -5.49 6.34
N LYS A 220 -32.61 -6.75 6.26
CA LYS A 220 -33.42 -7.97 6.25
C LYS A 220 -34.50 -8.07 7.35
N GLU A 221 -34.28 -7.47 8.50
CA GLU A 221 -35.22 -7.45 9.64
C GLU A 221 -36.45 -6.55 9.41
N ASN A 222 -36.30 -5.49 8.60
CA ASN A 222 -37.40 -4.55 8.31
C ASN A 222 -38.15 -4.90 7.03
N LEU A 223 -37.51 -5.57 6.06
CA LEU A 223 -38.19 -6.02 4.85
C LEU A 223 -39.06 -7.27 5.10
N SER A 224 -38.71 -8.12 6.07
CA SER A 224 -39.55 -9.25 6.49
C SER A 224 -40.87 -8.77 7.11
N SER A 225 -40.86 -7.70 7.92
CA SER A 225 -42.09 -7.09 8.45
C SER A 225 -42.95 -6.44 7.36
N LEU A 226 -42.34 -5.90 6.30
CA LEU A 226 -43.04 -5.43 5.09
C LEU A 226 -43.71 -6.57 4.30
N SER A 227 -43.06 -7.74 4.17
CA SER A 227 -43.67 -8.91 3.50
C SER A 227 -44.88 -9.47 4.27
N CYS A 228 -44.85 -9.44 5.60
CA CYS A 228 -46.00 -9.80 6.44
C CYS A 228 -47.19 -8.84 6.28
N LEU A 229 -46.93 -7.55 6.01
CA LEU A 229 -47.98 -6.55 5.74
C LEU A 229 -48.60 -6.72 4.34
N THR A 230 -47.84 -7.16 3.34
CA THR A 230 -48.37 -7.37 1.98
C THR A 230 -49.24 -8.62 1.82
N LEU A 231 -49.09 -9.62 2.70
CA LEU A 231 -49.88 -10.86 2.69
C LEU A 231 -51.15 -10.79 3.54
N GLY A 232 -51.39 -9.69 4.27
CA GLY A 232 -52.49 -9.57 5.22
C GLY A 232 -53.17 -8.20 5.21
N LYS A 233 -54.20 -8.08 4.35
CA LYS A 233 -55.24 -7.03 4.31
C LYS A 233 -54.81 -5.65 3.79
N SER A 234 -55.48 -5.25 2.70
CA SER A 234 -55.76 -3.87 2.26
C SER A 234 -54.82 -2.79 2.79
N LEU A 235 -53.92 -2.29 1.94
CA LEU A 235 -53.13 -1.09 2.20
C LEU A 235 -54.05 0.07 2.59
N ASN A 236 -54.11 0.39 3.88
CA ASN A 236 -54.57 1.69 4.31
C ASN A 236 -53.48 2.71 3.94
N LEU A 237 -53.85 3.72 3.13
CA LEU A 237 -52.99 4.84 2.73
C LEU A 237 -52.26 5.50 3.93
N VAL A 238 -52.77 5.32 5.15
CA VAL A 238 -52.20 5.80 6.41
C VAL A 238 -50.82 5.20 6.72
N CYS A 239 -50.55 3.95 6.35
CA CYS A 239 -49.22 3.32 6.58
C CYS A 239 -48.16 3.82 5.59
N LEU A 240 -48.54 4.16 4.36
CA LEU A 240 -47.63 4.79 3.40
C LEU A 240 -47.27 6.21 3.85
N SER A 241 -48.24 6.99 4.36
CA SER A 241 -47.97 8.32 4.91
C SER A 241 -47.07 8.30 6.15
N PHE A 242 -47.14 7.24 6.97
CA PHE A 242 -46.28 7.12 8.16
C PHE A 242 -44.82 6.79 7.81
N LEU A 243 -44.58 6.05 6.72
CA LEU A 243 -43.22 5.86 6.20
C LEU A 243 -42.69 7.12 5.51
N ILE A 244 -43.54 7.83 4.74
CA ILE A 244 -43.15 9.05 4.02
C ILE A 244 -42.86 10.22 4.99
N CYS A 245 -43.61 10.37 6.09
CA CYS A 245 -43.36 11.41 7.11
C CYS A 245 -42.07 11.21 7.93
N LYS A 246 -41.49 10.00 7.93
CA LYS A 246 -40.16 9.75 8.52
C LYS A 246 -39.02 9.94 7.52
N MET A 247 -39.33 10.25 6.26
CA MET A 247 -38.38 10.39 5.15
C MET A 247 -38.16 11.85 4.70
N SER A 248 -38.76 12.84 5.37
CA SER A 248 -38.44 14.28 5.27
C SER A 248 -37.55 14.71 6.43
#